data_AF-A0A2D4G7Y5-F1
#
_entry.id   AF-A0A2D4G7Y5-F1
#
_cell.length_a   1.000
_cell.length_b   1.000
_cell.length_c   1.000
_cell.angle_alpha   90.00
_cell.angle_beta   90.00
_cell.angle_gamma   90.00
#
_symmetry.space_group_name_H-M   'P 1'
#
loop_
_entity.id
_entity.type
_entity.pdbx_description
1 polymer ?
#
loop_
_entity_poly.entity_id
_entity_poly.type
_entity_poly.pdbx_seq_one_letter_code
_entity_poly.pdbx_strand_id
1 'polypeptide(L)'
;GWGTWGGYMSAKVQKLENQFHSEAALQHHKDEKSSSIFNGVAIFVNGFTDPSADELRRLMMLHGGQYHVYYSRSKTTHIIATNLPNAKIKELKGEKVVRPDWIIDSIKAGRLLSYIPYQLYTKQTSIQKRLWFNT
;
A
#
# COMPACT_ATOMS: atom_id res chain seq x y z
N GLY A 1 -18.83 19.93 -25.21
CA GLY A 1 -18.78 18.49 -24.84
C GLY A 1 -17.56 18.26 -23.97
N TRP A 2 -17.51 17.15 -23.21
CA TRP A 2 -16.47 16.75 -22.22
C TRP A 2 -16.69 17.18 -20.76
N GLY A 3 -17.81 16.76 -20.14
CA GLY A 3 -18.08 17.04 -18.71
C GLY A 3 -18.59 15.85 -17.88
N THR A 4 -18.75 14.67 -18.47
CA THR A 4 -19.53 13.56 -17.89
C THR A 4 -18.72 12.33 -17.46
N TRP A 5 -17.38 12.35 -17.52
CA TRP A 5 -16.54 11.19 -17.14
C TRP A 5 -16.18 11.14 -15.63
N GLY A 6 -16.32 12.26 -14.91
CA GLY A 6 -15.92 12.33 -13.49
C GLY A 6 -16.82 11.54 -12.54
N GLY A 7 -18.12 11.43 -12.83
CA GLY A 7 -19.10 10.78 -11.96
C GLY A 7 -19.09 9.25 -12.01
N TYR A 8 -18.85 8.66 -13.18
CA TYR A 8 -18.84 7.21 -13.31
C TYR A 8 -17.67 6.59 -12.55
N MET A 9 -16.47 7.14 -12.72
CA MET A 9 -15.28 6.59 -12.05
C MET A 9 -15.34 6.78 -10.54
N SER A 10 -15.87 7.90 -10.05
CA SER A 10 -16.06 8.11 -8.61
C SER A 10 -17.08 7.11 -8.03
N ALA A 11 -18.24 6.93 -8.69
CA ALA A 11 -19.25 5.96 -8.27
C ALA A 11 -18.72 4.51 -8.32
N LYS A 12 -17.92 4.18 -9.34
CA LYS A 12 -17.27 2.86 -9.47
C LYS A 12 -16.27 2.60 -8.35
N VAL A 13 -15.41 3.58 -8.05
CA VAL A 13 -14.44 3.49 -6.95
C VAL A 13 -15.17 3.34 -5.62
N GLN A 14 -16.19 4.15 -5.37
CA GLN A 14 -16.99 4.07 -4.15
C GLN A 14 -17.66 2.69 -3.99
N LYS A 15 -18.21 2.13 -5.07
CA LYS A 15 -18.77 0.77 -5.04
C LYS A 15 -17.72 -0.27 -4.66
N LEU A 16 -16.51 -0.19 -5.21
CA LEU A 16 -15.42 -1.12 -4.90
C LEU A 16 -14.93 -0.98 -3.45
N GLU A 17 -14.82 0.25 -2.94
CA GLU A 17 -14.50 0.54 -1.53
C GLU A 17 -15.57 -0.04 -0.60
N ASN A 18 -16.86 0.15 -0.91
CA ASN A 18 -17.96 -0.40 -0.13
C ASN A 18 -17.95 -1.94 -0.10
N GLN A 19 -17.70 -2.58 -1.25
CA GLN A 19 -17.56 -4.04 -1.32
C GLN A 19 -16.42 -4.54 -0.45
N PHE A 20 -15.25 -3.89 -0.52
CA PHE A 20 -14.10 -4.23 0.32
C PHE A 20 -14.44 -4.10 1.81
N HIS A 21 -15.08 -3.01 2.24
CA HIS A 21 -15.45 -2.81 3.64
C HIS A 21 -16.48 -3.83 4.14
N SER A 22 -17.47 -4.20 3.31
CA SER A 22 -18.43 -5.23 3.67
C SER A 22 -17.79 -6.60 3.86
N GLU A 23 -16.83 -6.95 3.01
CA GLU A 23 -16.09 -8.20 3.08
C GLU A 23 -15.18 -8.24 4.31
N ALA A 24 -14.49 -7.13 4.58
CA ALA A 24 -13.63 -6.97 5.76
C ALA A 24 -14.40 -7.19 7.07
N ALA A 25 -15.58 -6.58 7.20
CA ALA A 25 -16.41 -6.71 8.39
C ALA A 25 -16.84 -8.16 8.64
N LEU A 26 -17.17 -8.91 7.57
CA LEU A 26 -17.56 -10.32 7.68
C LEU A 26 -16.39 -11.24 8.05
N GLN A 27 -15.19 -10.93 7.57
CA GLN A 27 -14.01 -11.77 7.77
C GLN A 27 -13.36 -11.56 9.14
N HIS A 28 -13.35 -10.32 9.65
CA HIS A 28 -12.82 -9.99 10.98
C HIS A 28 -13.48 -10.78 12.11
N HIS A 29 -14.77 -11.10 12.00
CA HIS A 29 -15.49 -11.87 13.03
C HIS A 29 -15.22 -13.38 12.98
N LYS A 30 -14.60 -13.90 11.92
CA LYS A 30 -14.39 -15.34 11.72
C LYS A 30 -12.97 -15.81 12.03
N ASP A 31 -11.98 -14.93 11.90
CA ASP A 31 -10.56 -15.31 11.99
C ASP A 31 -9.92 -14.87 13.31
N GLU A 32 -9.47 -15.85 14.10
CA GLU A 32 -8.73 -15.66 15.37
C GLU A 32 -7.39 -14.93 15.18
N LYS A 33 -6.87 -14.87 13.94
CA LYS A 33 -5.62 -14.19 13.56
C LYS A 33 -5.80 -12.76 13.08
N SER A 34 -7.02 -12.22 13.14
CA SER A 34 -7.29 -10.85 12.73
C SER A 34 -6.64 -9.82 13.66
N SER A 35 -6.26 -8.66 13.11
CA SER A 35 -5.71 -7.55 13.91
C SER A 35 -5.98 -6.20 13.24
N SER A 36 -5.53 -5.10 13.83
CA SER A 36 -5.70 -3.74 13.30
C SER A 36 -4.37 -3.02 13.06
N ILE A 37 -3.28 -3.79 12.85
CA ILE A 37 -1.92 -3.24 12.71
C ILE A 37 -1.77 -2.29 11.51
N PHE A 38 -2.62 -2.42 10.49
CA PHE A 38 -2.65 -1.54 9.31
C PHE A 38 -3.76 -0.48 9.36
N ASN A 39 -4.31 -0.18 10.54
CA ASN A 39 -5.28 0.90 10.66
C ASN A 39 -4.71 2.23 10.12
N GLY A 40 -5.45 2.89 9.23
CA GLY A 40 -5.01 4.10 8.52
C GLY A 40 -4.01 3.86 7.38
N VAL A 41 -3.71 2.61 7.03
CA VAL A 41 -2.88 2.26 5.87
C VAL A 41 -3.76 1.83 4.70
N ALA A 42 -3.60 2.49 3.56
CA ALA A 42 -4.27 2.15 2.31
C ALA A 42 -3.24 1.88 1.22
N ILE A 43 -3.30 0.70 0.61
CA ILE A 43 -2.32 0.29 -0.39
C ILE A 43 -2.90 0.27 -1.79
N PHE A 44 -2.03 0.45 -2.79
CA PHE A 44 -2.28 0.15 -4.18
C PHE A 44 -1.14 -0.73 -4.71
N VAL A 45 -1.46 -1.88 -5.29
CA VAL A 45 -0.45 -2.78 -5.88
C VAL A 45 -0.22 -2.39 -7.34
N ASN A 46 1.04 -2.18 -7.71
CA ASN A 46 1.44 -1.81 -9.07
C ASN A 46 2.40 -2.86 -9.65
N GLY A 47 1.93 -3.55 -10.68
CA GLY A 47 2.69 -4.59 -11.36
C GLY A 47 2.69 -5.92 -10.59
N PHE A 48 3.68 -6.75 -10.89
CA PHE A 48 3.82 -8.07 -10.28
C PHE A 48 4.38 -7.97 -8.86
N THR A 49 3.77 -8.73 -7.96
CA THR A 49 4.22 -8.93 -6.57
C THR A 49 4.14 -10.40 -6.19
N ASP A 50 5.02 -10.78 -5.27
CA ASP A 50 4.93 -12.02 -4.52
C ASP A 50 4.99 -11.67 -3.02
N PRO A 51 3.94 -11.91 -2.23
CA PRO A 51 2.64 -12.51 -2.60
C PRO A 51 1.82 -11.69 -3.62
N SER A 52 0.83 -12.35 -4.24
CA SER A 52 0.00 -11.76 -5.29
C SER A 52 -0.85 -10.58 -4.79
N ALA A 53 -1.34 -9.74 -5.70
CA ALA A 53 -2.19 -8.60 -5.37
C ALA A 53 -3.47 -9.00 -4.60
N ASP A 54 -4.08 -10.14 -4.97
CA ASP A 54 -5.26 -10.67 -4.27
C ASP A 54 -4.93 -11.18 -2.88
N GLU A 55 -3.76 -11.81 -2.69
CA GLU A 55 -3.32 -12.22 -1.36
C GLU A 55 -3.01 -11.00 -0.48
N LEU A 56 -2.35 -9.98 -1.03
CA LEU A 56 -2.15 -8.71 -0.32
C LEU A 56 -3.48 -8.04 0.03
N ARG A 57 -4.48 -8.06 -0.87
CA ARG A 57 -5.83 -7.57 -0.58
C ARG A 57 -6.43 -8.28 0.63
N ARG A 58 -6.37 -9.62 0.66
CA ARG A 58 -6.87 -10.44 1.77
C ARG A 58 -6.14 -10.14 3.08
N LEU A 59 -4.82 -10.00 3.04
CA LEU A 59 -4.01 -9.67 4.22
C LEU A 59 -4.32 -8.28 4.77
N MET A 60 -4.43 -7.27 3.90
CA MET A 60 -4.82 -5.92 4.33
C MET A 60 -6.21 -5.91 4.96
N MET A 61 -7.14 -6.65 4.36
CA MET A 61 -8.49 -6.81 4.89
C MET A 61 -8.50 -7.43 6.28
N LEU A 62 -7.75 -8.52 6.50
CA LEU A 62 -7.68 -9.23 7.78
C LEU A 62 -7.00 -8.43 8.90
N HIS A 63 -6.08 -7.53 8.53
CA HIS A 63 -5.24 -6.78 9.45
C HIS A 63 -5.60 -5.29 9.54
N GLY A 64 -6.82 -4.93 9.13
CA GLY A 64 -7.45 -3.63 9.38
C GLY A 64 -6.96 -2.49 8.50
N GLY A 65 -6.40 -2.77 7.33
CA GLY A 65 -6.04 -1.76 6.34
C GLY A 65 -6.92 -1.80 5.08
N GLN A 66 -6.63 -0.92 4.15
CA GLN A 66 -7.42 -0.71 2.94
C GLN A 66 -6.67 -1.12 1.68
N TYR A 67 -7.42 -1.60 0.69
CA TYR A 67 -6.91 -1.93 -0.63
C TYR A 67 -7.63 -1.11 -1.71
N HIS A 68 -6.87 -0.31 -2.45
CA HIS A 68 -7.39 0.42 -3.59
C HIS A 68 -7.15 -0.35 -4.89
N VAL A 69 -8.22 -0.56 -5.66
CA VAL A 69 -8.13 -1.10 -7.03
C VAL A 69 -7.50 -0.08 -7.99
N TYR A 70 -7.72 1.21 -7.73
CA TYR A 70 -7.18 2.31 -8.52
C TYR A 70 -6.36 3.24 -7.64
N TYR A 71 -5.19 3.63 -8.13
CA TYR A 71 -4.35 4.59 -7.43
C TYR A 71 -5.08 5.92 -7.21
N SER A 72 -5.08 6.39 -5.97
CA SER A 72 -5.54 7.71 -5.57
C SER A 72 -4.45 8.41 -4.77
N ARG A 73 -3.98 9.56 -5.25
CA ARG A 73 -2.92 10.34 -4.59
C ARG A 73 -3.32 10.89 -3.22
N SER A 74 -4.61 11.18 -3.01
CA SER A 74 -5.11 11.73 -1.75
C SER A 74 -5.45 10.66 -0.72
N LYS A 75 -5.72 9.42 -1.15
CA LYS A 75 -6.15 8.32 -0.25
C LYS A 75 -5.09 7.24 -0.07
N THR A 76 -4.31 6.90 -1.10
CA THR A 76 -3.33 5.81 -1.06
C THR A 76 -2.13 6.25 -0.26
N THR A 77 -1.76 5.48 0.77
CA THR A 77 -0.62 5.82 1.63
C THR A 77 0.68 5.18 1.16
N HIS A 78 0.61 3.99 0.56
CA HIS A 78 1.77 3.25 0.04
C HIS A 78 1.44 2.55 -1.27
N ILE A 79 2.38 2.58 -2.21
CA ILE A 79 2.31 1.82 -3.46
C ILE A 79 3.17 0.59 -3.29
N ILE A 80 2.58 -0.59 -3.47
CA ILE A 80 3.30 -1.86 -3.34
C ILE A 80 3.75 -2.32 -4.72
N ALA A 81 5.04 -2.60 -4.86
CA ALA A 81 5.62 -3.09 -6.10
C ALA A 81 6.89 -3.90 -5.82
N THR A 82 7.28 -4.76 -6.77
CA THR A 82 8.58 -5.46 -6.72
C THR A 82 9.63 -4.76 -7.59
N ASN A 83 9.21 -4.23 -8.74
CA ASN A 83 10.03 -3.46 -9.66
C ASN A 83 9.13 -2.56 -10.51
N LEU A 84 9.62 -1.39 -10.92
CA LEU A 84 8.92 -0.45 -11.78
C LEU A 84 9.84 0.03 -12.92
N PRO A 85 9.32 0.20 -14.15
CA PRO A 85 10.05 0.85 -15.22
C PRO A 85 10.42 2.30 -14.87
N ASN A 86 11.56 2.79 -15.39
CA ASN A 86 12.05 4.15 -15.14
C ASN A 86 11.02 5.26 -15.41
N ALA A 87 10.17 5.10 -16.42
CA ALA A 87 9.09 6.04 -16.71
C ALA A 87 8.10 6.15 -15.53
N LYS A 88 7.72 5.01 -14.94
CA LYS A 88 6.78 4.97 -13.82
C LYS A 88 7.39 5.51 -12.52
N ILE A 89 8.68 5.28 -12.30
CA ILE A 89 9.41 5.86 -11.15
C ILE A 89 9.34 7.39 -11.18
N LYS A 90 9.49 8.00 -12.37
CA LYS A 90 9.40 9.46 -12.53
C LYS A 90 8.01 10.00 -12.21
N GLU A 91 6.95 9.28 -12.61
CA GLU A 91 5.56 9.67 -12.32
C GLU A 91 5.21 9.57 -10.83
N LEU A 92 5.74 8.58 -10.13
CA LEU A 92 5.48 8.31 -8.71
C LEU A 92 6.44 9.06 -7.78
N LYS A 93 7.06 10.15 -8.25
CA LYS A 93 8.02 10.91 -7.46
C LYS A 93 7.36 11.50 -6.21
N GLY A 94 7.89 11.13 -5.05
CA GLY A 94 7.37 11.56 -3.74
C GLY A 94 6.38 10.59 -3.12
N GLU A 95 5.90 9.59 -3.86
CA GLU A 95 5.08 8.52 -3.33
C GLU A 95 5.95 7.48 -2.60
N LYS A 96 5.36 6.81 -1.61
CA LYS A 96 6.03 5.73 -0.87
C LYS A 96 5.88 4.43 -1.65
N VAL A 97 6.88 4.11 -2.47
CA VAL A 97 6.92 2.84 -3.22
C VAL A 97 7.68 1.79 -2.41
N VAL A 98 6.98 0.77 -1.96
CA VAL A 98 7.43 -0.19 -0.94
C VAL A 98 7.30 -1.62 -1.45
N ARG A 99 8.23 -2.49 -1.07
CA ARG A 99 8.16 -3.93 -1.36
C ARG A 99 7.02 -4.63 -0.59
N PRO A 100 6.44 -5.72 -1.14
CA PRO A 100 5.40 -6.50 -0.46
C PRO A 100 5.87 -7.11 0.88
N ASP A 101 7.17 -7.37 1.03
CA ASP A 101 7.77 -7.91 2.26
C ASP A 101 7.42 -7.07 3.51
N TRP A 102 7.26 -5.74 3.35
CA TRP A 102 6.86 -4.86 4.46
C TRP A 102 5.55 -5.29 5.12
N ILE A 103 4.58 -5.72 4.30
CA ILE A 103 3.28 -6.17 4.78
C ILE A 103 3.45 -7.49 5.52
N ILE A 104 4.15 -8.44 4.89
CA ILE A 104 4.36 -9.79 5.43
C ILE A 104 5.12 -9.75 6.75
N ASP A 105 6.19 -8.97 6.82
CA ASP A 105 7.02 -8.90 8.01
C ASP A 105 6.35 -8.10 9.13
N SER A 106 5.51 -7.09 8.81
CA SER A 106 4.68 -6.41 9.81
C SER A 106 3.65 -7.36 10.44
N ILE A 107 3.03 -8.23 9.62
CA ILE A 107 2.10 -9.25 10.11
C ILE A 107 2.82 -10.25 11.00
N LYS A 108 3.95 -10.80 10.54
CA LYS A 108 4.78 -11.72 11.35
C LYS A 108 5.24 -11.09 12.67
N ALA A 109 5.59 -9.81 12.65
CA ALA A 109 5.99 -9.08 13.85
C ALA A 109 4.83 -8.68 14.76
N GLY A 110 3.57 -8.86 14.32
CA GLY A 110 2.38 -8.46 15.07
C GLY A 110 2.22 -6.95 15.25
N ARG A 111 2.96 -6.13 14.47
CA ARG A 111 2.93 -4.66 14.56
C ARG A 111 3.35 -4.01 13.24
N LEU A 112 2.92 -2.77 13.01
CA LEU A 112 3.35 -1.99 11.85
C LEU A 112 4.86 -1.70 11.92
N LEU A 113 5.63 -2.21 10.97
CA LEU A 113 7.05 -1.89 10.83
C LEU A 113 7.24 -0.58 10.06
N SER A 114 8.41 0.04 10.22
CA SER A 114 8.81 1.17 9.36
C SER A 114 8.91 0.69 7.91
N TYR A 115 8.34 1.45 6.97
CA TYR A 115 8.38 1.15 5.55
C TYR A 115 9.74 1.51 4.91
N ILE A 116 10.53 2.38 5.56
CA ILE A 116 11.79 2.92 5.02
C ILE A 116 12.77 1.83 4.54
N PRO A 117 13.02 0.74 5.29
CA PRO A 117 13.93 -0.33 4.85
C PRO A 117 13.43 -1.10 3.63
N TYR A 118 12.13 -1.02 3.34
CA TYR A 118 11.45 -1.75 2.27
C TYR A 118 11.19 -0.86 1.04
N GLN A 119 11.62 0.40 1.08
CA GLN A 119 11.39 1.35 0.00
C GLN A 119 12.26 1.00 -1.22
N LEU A 120 11.63 0.76 -2.37
CA LEU A 120 12.31 0.32 -3.60
C LEU A 120 13.26 1.39 -4.16
N TYR A 121 12.80 2.63 -4.15
CA TYR A 121 13.54 3.76 -4.67
C TYR A 121 13.69 4.77 -3.54
N THR A 122 14.77 4.63 -2.79
CA THR A 122 15.23 5.72 -1.94
C THR A 122 15.91 6.74 -2.83
N LYS A 123 15.78 8.03 -2.52
CA LYS A 123 16.67 9.02 -3.12
C LYS A 123 18.07 8.67 -2.62
N GLN A 124 18.83 7.88 -3.39
CA GLN A 124 20.27 7.94 -3.29
C GLN A 124 20.68 9.31 -3.85
N THR A 125 20.62 10.33 -2.99
CA THR A 125 21.68 11.33 -3.06
C THR A 125 22.95 10.57 -2.69
N SER A 126 23.86 10.45 -3.65
CA SER A 126 25.21 9.90 -3.51
C SER A 126 26.11 10.73 -2.55
N ILE A 127 25.53 11.47 -1.61
CA ILE A 127 26.18 12.37 -0.65
C ILE A 127 25.21 12.38 0.55
N GLN A 128 25.47 11.80 1.71
CA GLN A 128 26.59 12.07 2.62
C GLN A 128 26.73 10.86 3.57
N LYS A 129 27.94 10.31 3.73
CA LYS A 129 28.22 9.42 4.86
C LYS A 129 27.94 10.20 6.14
N ARG A 130 27.16 9.62 7.05
CA ARG A 130 26.97 10.16 8.41
C ARG A 130 28.35 10.25 9.07
N LEU A 131 28.84 11.46 9.33
CA LEU A 131 30.04 11.65 10.15
C LEU A 131 29.67 11.33 11.59
N TRP A 132 30.40 10.40 12.19
CA TRP A 132 30.33 10.09 13.60
C TRP A 132 31.16 11.15 14.36
N PHE A 133 30.53 11.91 15.25
CA PHE A 133 31.25 12.66 16.26
C PHE A 133 31.10 11.91 17.57
N ASN A 134 32.22 11.37 18.06
CA ASN A 134 32.34 10.86 19.42
C ASN A 134 32.77 12.05 20.29
N THR A 135 32.01 12.33 21.35
CA THR A 135 32.51 13.02 22.55
C THR A 135 31.99 12.27 23.75
#